data_AF-A0A8S0YZ01-F1
#
_entry.id   AF-A0A8S0YZ01-F1
#
_cell.length_a   1.000
_cell.length_b   1.000
_cell.length_c   1.000
_cell.angle_alpha   90.00
_cell.angle_beta   90.00
_cell.angle_gamma   90.00
#
_symmetry.space_group_name_H-M   'P 1'
#
loop_
_entity.id
_entity.type
_entity.pdbx_description
1 polymer ?
#
loop_
_entity_poly.entity_id
_entity_poly.type
_entity_poly.pdbx_seq_one_letter_code
_entity_poly.pdbx_strand_id
1 'polypeptide(L)'
;MKCSHVPCGKPYHLSCLALTTEKYKEFTQEYRSQWKCPECVYTTPRSDNSETPIRYHGITQKCFTPSINVNTMRGSRNASHSCAMDTEEKLLKEFREFRLEVLTQLDEQKKEYKLLLNRFANTELQLQELKKEMP
;
A
#
# COMPACT_ATOMS: atom_id res chain seq x y z
N MET A 1 0.61 15.97 16.79
CA MET A 1 1.61 15.25 17.63
C MET A 1 3.00 15.56 17.08
N LYS A 2 4.11 15.27 17.79
CA LYS A 2 5.47 15.62 17.35
C LYS A 2 6.42 14.42 17.45
N CYS A 3 7.29 14.27 16.46
CA CYS A 3 8.32 13.23 16.43
C CYS A 3 9.20 13.29 17.70
N SER A 4 9.50 12.14 18.31
CA SER A 4 10.36 12.04 19.50
C SER A 4 11.84 12.38 19.21
N HIS A 5 12.26 12.30 17.95
CA HIS A 5 13.60 12.68 17.55
C HIS A 5 13.73 14.22 17.59
N VAL A 6 14.41 14.73 18.62
CA VAL A 6 14.56 16.17 18.91
C VAL A 6 15.00 17.00 17.69
N PRO A 7 15.98 16.57 16.88
CA PRO A 7 16.38 17.33 15.68
C PRO A 7 15.31 17.39 14.59
N CYS A 8 14.38 16.44 14.55
CA CYS A 8 13.32 16.41 13.55
C CYS A 8 12.20 17.37 13.89
N GLY A 9 11.62 17.26 15.10
CA GLY A 9 10.57 18.16 15.59
C GLY A 9 9.29 18.23 14.72
N LYS A 10 9.19 17.44 13.64
CA LYS A 10 8.11 17.53 12.66
C LYS A 10 6.77 17.19 13.30
N PRO A 11 5.73 18.02 13.05
CA PRO A 11 4.38 17.67 13.45
C PRO A 11 3.84 16.55 12.55
N TYR A 12 3.00 15.70 13.11
CA TYR A 12 2.27 14.69 12.35
C TYR A 12 0.83 14.57 12.84
N HIS A 13 -0.03 14.13 11.91
CA HIS A 13 -1.43 13.79 12.14
C HIS A 13 -1.58 12.28 12.27
N LEU A 14 -2.57 11.83 13.05
CA LEU A 14 -2.90 10.41 13.19
C LEU A 14 -3.29 9.77 11.84
N SER A 15 -3.93 10.55 10.96
CA SER A 15 -4.28 10.15 9.61
C SER A 15 -3.05 9.76 8.79
N CYS A 16 -1.91 10.43 8.97
CA CYS A 16 -0.66 10.10 8.29
C CYS A 16 -0.08 8.75 8.74
N LEU A 17 -0.51 8.26 9.90
CA LEU A 17 -0.09 6.98 10.47
C LEU A 17 -1.13 5.88 10.28
N ALA A 18 -2.22 6.18 9.57
CA ALA A 18 -3.39 5.30 9.47
C ALA A 18 -3.90 4.83 10.85
N LEU A 19 -3.76 5.67 11.87
CA LEU A 19 -4.24 5.42 13.23
C LEU A 19 -5.49 6.25 13.51
N THR A 20 -6.44 5.67 14.24
CA THR A 20 -7.55 6.43 14.82
C THR A 20 -7.17 7.00 16.18
N THR A 21 -7.94 7.96 16.68
CA THR A 21 -7.70 8.59 17.99
C THR A 21 -7.85 7.58 19.12
N GLU A 22 -8.78 6.64 19.00
CA GLU A 22 -9.06 5.58 19.96
C GLU A 22 -7.85 4.65 20.08
N LYS A 23 -7.35 4.13 18.94
CA LYS A 23 -6.14 3.30 18.90
C LYS A 23 -4.90 4.02 19.44
N TYR A 24 -4.78 5.32 19.18
CA TYR A 24 -3.65 6.08 19.72
C TYR A 24 -3.73 6.23 21.25
N LYS A 25 -4.92 6.27 21.84
CA LYS A 25 -5.11 6.34 23.30
C LYS A 25 -4.82 5.02 24.00
N GLU A 26 -4.97 3.89 23.31
CA GLU A 26 -4.64 2.55 23.82
C GLU A 26 -3.13 2.37 24.04
N PHE A 27 -2.28 3.13 23.35
CA PHE A 27 -0.83 3.06 23.54
C PHE A 27 -0.39 3.64 24.88
N THR A 28 0.61 2.99 25.49
CA THR A 28 1.23 3.49 26.71
C THR A 28 1.88 4.86 26.49
N GLN A 29 2.05 5.60 27.57
CA GLN A 29 2.72 6.90 27.52
C GLN A 29 4.19 6.75 27.09
N GLU A 30 4.89 5.70 27.54
CA GLU A 30 6.26 5.45 27.12
C GLU A 30 6.34 5.24 25.60
N TYR A 31 5.45 4.41 25.04
CA TYR A 31 5.44 4.14 23.60
C TYR A 31 5.22 5.40 22.78
N ARG A 32 4.24 6.23 23.18
CA ARG A 32 3.95 7.50 22.50
C ARG A 32 5.11 8.48 22.57
N SER A 33 5.84 8.51 23.69
CA SER A 33 7.00 9.40 23.87
C SER A 33 8.21 9.01 23.03
N GLN A 34 8.32 7.74 22.65
CA GLN A 34 9.46 7.22 21.86
C GLN A 34 9.17 7.24 20.35
N TRP A 35 7.95 7.55 19.94
CA TRP A 35 7.52 7.43 18.56
C TRP A 35 8.29 8.37 17.61
N LYS A 36 8.90 7.80 16.56
CA LYS A 36 9.65 8.53 15.52
C LYS A 36 8.86 8.55 14.21
N CYS A 37 8.93 9.66 13.47
CA CYS A 37 8.31 9.74 12.16
C CYS A 37 8.99 8.81 11.14
N PRO A 38 8.27 8.38 10.08
CA PRO A 38 8.83 7.47 9.07
C PRO A 38 10.18 7.94 8.53
N GLU A 39 10.32 9.23 8.23
CA GLU A 39 11.59 9.80 7.77
C GLU A 39 12.76 9.62 8.75
N CYS A 40 12.50 9.72 10.05
CA CYS A 40 13.50 9.48 11.10
C CYS A 40 13.80 7.99 11.29
N VAL A 41 12.86 7.11 10.97
CA VAL A 41 13.07 5.66 11.04
C VAL A 41 13.98 5.19 9.89
N TYR A 42 13.78 5.72 8.68
CA TYR A 42 14.58 5.34 7.51
C TYR A 42 16.01 5.88 7.52
N THR A 43 16.28 6.96 8.26
CA THR A 43 17.60 7.59 8.37
C THR A 43 18.49 6.98 9.45
N THR A 44 17.93 6.21 10.37
CA THR A 44 18.73 5.41 11.31
C THR A 44 19.46 4.30 10.56
N PRO A 45 20.82 4.26 10.55
CA PRO A 45 21.54 3.14 9.96
C PRO A 45 21.08 1.86 10.64
N ARG A 46 20.67 0.87 9.84
CA ARG A 46 20.35 -0.47 10.36
C ARG A 46 21.61 -0.96 11.08
N SER A 47 21.44 -1.36 12.34
CA SER A 47 22.52 -1.72 13.26
C SER A 47 23.55 -2.62 12.60
N ASP A 48 24.80 -2.38 12.98
CA ASP A 48 25.92 -3.23 12.61
C ASP A 48 25.60 -4.70 12.90
N ASN A 49 25.64 -5.54 11.87
CA ASN A 49 25.33 -6.97 11.99
C ASN A 49 26.50 -7.76 12.62
N SER A 50 27.51 -7.08 13.17
CA SER A 50 28.66 -7.67 13.88
C SER A 50 28.30 -8.70 14.95
N GLU A 51 27.12 -8.61 15.58
CA GLU A 51 26.66 -9.59 16.57
C GLU A 51 25.76 -10.69 16.01
N THR A 52 25.47 -10.70 14.70
CA THR A 52 24.74 -11.80 14.09
C THR A 52 25.67 -13.01 14.00
N PRO A 53 25.45 -14.11 14.74
CA PRO A 53 26.36 -15.24 14.72
C PRO A 53 26.41 -15.80 13.29
N ILE A 54 27.58 -15.77 12.68
CA ILE A 54 27.80 -16.44 11.40
C ILE A 54 27.59 -17.93 11.68
N ARG A 55 26.50 -18.52 11.20
CA ARG A 55 26.33 -19.96 11.24
C ARG A 55 27.40 -20.57 10.34
N TYR A 56 28.47 -21.08 10.93
CA TYR A 56 29.51 -21.82 10.23
C TYR A 56 28.92 -23.14 9.71
N HIS A 57 28.29 -23.10 8.54
CA HIS A 57 28.21 -24.29 7.71
C HIS A 57 29.57 -24.43 7.03
N GLY A 58 30.37 -25.35 7.57
CA GLY A 58 31.76 -25.53 7.17
C GLY A 58 31.89 -25.77 5.67
N ILE A 59 32.95 -25.20 5.08
CA ILE A 59 33.77 -25.75 4.00
C ILE A 59 35.05 -24.91 3.96
N THR A 60 36.16 -25.62 4.23
CA THR A 60 37.57 -25.41 3.90
C THR A 60 38.10 -24.03 3.47
N GLN A 61 39.21 -23.68 4.13
CA GLN A 61 40.19 -22.66 3.72
C GLN A 61 40.37 -22.60 2.20
N LYS A 62 40.00 -21.48 1.58
CA LYS A 62 40.57 -21.05 0.31
C LYS A 62 40.99 -19.58 0.40
N CYS A 63 42.23 -19.38 -0.04
CA CYS A 63 42.99 -18.15 -0.06
C CYS A 63 42.20 -16.96 -0.62
N PHE A 64 42.38 -15.79 0.01
CA PHE A 64 41.84 -14.51 -0.43
C PHE A 64 42.45 -14.09 -1.77
N THR A 65 41.62 -13.91 -2.79
CA THR A 65 41.87 -12.97 -3.89
C THR A 65 40.67 -12.01 -3.98
N PRO A 66 40.89 -10.68 -3.95
CA PRO A 66 39.79 -9.71 -3.91
C PRO A 66 39.51 -9.17 -5.31
N SER A 67 38.60 -9.81 -6.08
CA SER A 67 38.02 -9.16 -7.27
C SER A 67 36.76 -9.85 -7.81
N ILE A 68 35.77 -10.14 -6.96
CA ILE A 68 34.45 -10.55 -7.45
C ILE A 68 33.40 -9.62 -6.84
N ASN A 69 32.86 -8.75 -7.69
CA ASN A 69 31.71 -7.91 -7.38
C ASN A 69 30.51 -8.82 -7.04
N VAL A 70 30.14 -8.88 -5.76
CA VAL A 70 29.08 -9.74 -5.23
C VAL A 70 27.66 -9.31 -5.64
N ASN A 71 27.50 -8.20 -6.38
CA ASN A 71 26.18 -7.74 -6.85
C ASN A 71 25.55 -8.61 -7.96
N THR A 72 26.30 -9.47 -8.64
CA THR A 72 25.75 -10.35 -9.70
C THR A 72 25.06 -11.61 -9.18
N MET A 73 25.17 -11.95 -7.89
CA MET A 73 24.59 -13.17 -7.30
C MET A 73 23.30 -12.91 -6.48
N ARG A 74 22.72 -11.71 -6.57
CA ARG A 74 21.45 -11.38 -5.90
C ARG A 74 20.22 -12.01 -6.57
N GLY A 75 20.38 -12.72 -7.69
CA GLY A 75 19.29 -13.38 -8.42
C GLY A 75 18.99 -14.83 -8.00
N SER A 76 19.79 -15.45 -7.12
CA SER A 76 19.60 -16.86 -6.75
C SER A 76 19.75 -17.06 -5.25
N ARG A 77 18.66 -16.79 -4.52
CA ARG A 77 18.47 -17.37 -3.19
C ARG A 77 17.10 -18.01 -3.17
N ASN A 78 17.13 -19.35 -3.20
CA ASN A 78 15.98 -20.21 -3.00
C ASN A 78 15.14 -19.70 -1.84
N ALA A 79 13.88 -19.44 -2.17
CA ALA A 79 12.84 -19.07 -1.24
C ALA A 79 12.83 -20.06 -0.07
N SER A 80 13.05 -19.55 1.13
CA SER A 80 12.44 -20.17 2.30
C SER A 80 10.94 -20.12 2.06
N HIS A 81 10.36 -21.25 1.65
CA HIS A 81 8.92 -21.44 1.46
C HIS A 81 8.23 -21.19 2.81
N SER A 82 7.85 -19.94 3.03
CA SER A 82 7.01 -19.49 4.12
C SER A 82 5.56 -19.65 3.67
N CYS A 83 4.83 -20.55 4.31
CA CYS A 83 3.39 -20.80 4.11
C CYS A 83 2.52 -19.53 4.29
N ALA A 84 3.08 -18.44 4.84
CA ALA A 84 2.39 -17.15 5.01
C ALA A 84 2.39 -16.25 3.77
N MET A 85 3.26 -16.49 2.77
CA MET A 85 3.30 -15.65 1.55
C MET A 85 2.11 -15.94 0.61
N ASP A 86 1.59 -17.18 0.65
CA ASP A 86 0.56 -17.66 -0.26
C ASP A 86 -0.83 -17.04 0.05
N THR A 87 -1.11 -16.81 1.33
CA THR A 87 -2.35 -16.13 1.77
C THR A 87 -2.32 -14.64 1.46
N GLU A 88 -1.19 -13.96 1.66
CA GLU A 88 -1.04 -12.55 1.35
C GLU A 88 -1.12 -12.30 -0.17
N GLU A 89 -0.48 -13.12 -0.98
CA GLU A 89 -0.54 -13.04 -2.44
C GLU A 89 -1.97 -13.27 -2.96
N LYS A 90 -2.66 -14.28 -2.41
CA LYS A 90 -4.07 -14.55 -2.74
C LYS A 90 -4.99 -13.37 -2.38
N LEU A 91 -4.83 -12.79 -1.19
CA LEU A 91 -5.60 -11.61 -0.78
C LEU A 91 -5.34 -10.42 -1.71
N LEU A 92 -4.09 -10.14 -2.06
CA LEU A 92 -3.74 -9.07 -2.98
C LEU A 92 -4.30 -9.29 -4.39
N LYS A 93 -4.45 -10.54 -4.82
CA LYS A 93 -5.10 -10.88 -6.09
C LYS A 93 -6.60 -10.60 -6.02
N GLU A 94 -7.29 -11.07 -4.97
CA GLU A 94 -8.71 -10.82 -4.75
C GLU A 94 -9.03 -9.31 -4.67
N PHE A 95 -8.20 -8.52 -3.99
CA PHE A 95 -8.36 -7.06 -3.94
C PHE A 95 -8.24 -6.39 -5.32
N ARG A 96 -7.35 -6.88 -6.19
CA ARG A 96 -7.22 -6.36 -7.56
C ARG A 96 -8.43 -6.72 -8.40
N GLU A 97 -8.92 -7.95 -8.29
CA GLU A 97 -10.11 -8.43 -9.00
C GLU A 97 -11.35 -7.64 -8.56
N PHE A 98 -11.56 -7.49 -7.25
CA PHE A 98 -12.65 -6.68 -6.71
C PHE A 98 -12.59 -5.22 -7.19
N ARG A 99 -11.39 -4.62 -7.20
CA ARG A 99 -11.22 -3.25 -7.74
C ARG A 99 -11.62 -3.16 -9.21
N LEU A 100 -11.27 -4.15 -10.02
CA LEU A 100 -11.65 -4.18 -11.45
C LEU A 100 -13.16 -4.35 -11.61
N GLU A 101 -13.78 -5.21 -10.80
CA GLU A 101 -15.23 -5.41 -10.81
C GLU A 101 -15.98 -4.12 -10.48
N VAL A 102 -15.61 -3.42 -9.41
CA VAL A 102 -16.24 -2.14 -9.02
C VAL A 102 -16.08 -1.09 -10.12
N LEU A 103 -14.89 -0.97 -10.72
CA LEU A 103 -14.67 -0.03 -11.84
C LEU A 103 -15.56 -0.37 -13.04
N THR A 104 -15.69 -1.65 -13.38
CA THR A 104 -16.53 -2.11 -14.49
C THR A 104 -18.00 -1.80 -14.24
N GLN A 105 -18.50 -2.07 -13.03
CA GLN A 105 -19.89 -1.75 -12.66
C GLN A 105 -20.16 -0.24 -12.69
N LEU A 106 -19.23 0.59 -12.22
CA LEU A 106 -19.37 2.05 -12.28
C LEU A 106 -19.41 2.56 -13.73
N ASP A 107 -18.58 2.00 -14.61
CA ASP A 107 -18.59 2.35 -16.03
C ASP A 107 -19.89 1.91 -16.73
N GLU A 108 -20.43 0.76 -16.35
CA GLU A 108 -21.71 0.26 -16.87
C GLU A 108 -22.88 1.13 -16.40
N GLN A 109 -22.98 1.44 -15.11
CA GLN A 109 -23.97 2.37 -14.57
C GLN A 109 -23.89 3.74 -15.23
N LYS A 110 -22.68 4.24 -15.51
CA LYS A 110 -22.48 5.52 -16.21
C LYS A 110 -23.01 5.48 -17.65
N LYS A 111 -22.88 4.34 -18.34
CA LYS A 111 -23.44 4.15 -19.69
C LYS A 111 -24.97 4.10 -19.64
N GLU A 112 -25.54 3.34 -18.70
CA GLU A 112 -26.99 3.25 -18.51
C GLU A 112 -27.60 4.61 -18.19
N TYR A 113 -26.98 5.37 -17.29
CA TYR A 113 -27.43 6.72 -16.94
C TYR A 113 -27.45 7.65 -18.16
N LYS A 114 -26.42 7.61 -19.01
CA LYS A 114 -26.39 8.37 -20.26
C LYS A 114 -27.50 7.95 -21.22
N LEU A 115 -27.76 6.66 -21.36
CA LEU A 115 -28.86 6.16 -22.19
C LEU A 115 -30.21 6.65 -21.67
N LEU A 116 -30.41 6.62 -20.35
CA LEU A 116 -31.62 7.10 -19.71
C LEU A 116 -31.84 8.60 -19.94
N LEU A 117 -30.79 9.42 -19.79
CA LEU A 117 -30.84 10.85 -20.09
C LEU A 117 -31.25 11.12 -21.55
N ASN A 118 -30.68 10.39 -22.50
CA ASN A 118 -31.04 10.54 -23.91
C ASN A 118 -32.49 10.14 -24.17
N ARG A 119 -32.99 9.09 -23.51
CA ARG A 119 -34.41 8.69 -23.60
C ARG A 119 -35.33 9.77 -23.04
N PHE A 120 -35.01 10.32 -21.87
CA PHE A 120 -35.79 11.42 -21.29
C PHE A 120 -35.84 12.63 -22.20
N ALA A 121 -34.70 13.06 -22.76
CA ALA A 121 -34.65 14.18 -23.70
C ALA A 121 -35.52 13.93 -24.94
N ASN A 122 -35.50 12.71 -25.48
CA ASN A 122 -36.33 12.35 -26.63
C ASN A 122 -37.82 12.34 -26.29
N THR A 123 -38.21 11.78 -25.14
CA THR A 123 -39.60 11.79 -24.67
C THR A 123 -40.09 13.21 -24.43
N GLU A 124 -39.24 14.09 -23.90
CA GLU A 124 -39.57 15.50 -23.71
C GLU A 124 -39.86 16.21 -25.04
N LEU A 125 -39.04 15.96 -26.07
CA LEU A 125 -39.27 16.48 -27.42
C LEU A 125 -40.59 15.99 -28.01
N GLN A 126 -40.87 14.68 -27.92
CA GLN A 126 -42.12 14.09 -28.40
C GLN A 126 -43.35 14.69 -27.69
N LEU A 127 -43.26 14.93 -26.38
CA LEU A 127 -44.34 15.58 -25.63
C LEU A 127 -44.54 17.04 -26.05
N GLN A 128 -43.47 17.77 -26.38
CA GLN A 128 -43.59 19.13 -26.89
C GLN A 128 -44.21 19.17 -28.29
N GLU A 129 -43.91 18.20 -29.15
CA GLU A 129 -44.52 18.06 -30.48
C GLU A 129 -46.01 17.75 -30.37
N LEU A 130 -46.39 16.75 -29.57
CA LEU A 130 -47.80 16.41 -29.32
C LEU A 130 -48.60 17.59 -28.76
N LYS A 131 -48.01 18.39 -27.86
CA LYS A 131 -48.66 19.60 -27.34
C LYS A 131 -48.92 20.66 -28.40
N LYS A 132 -48.13 20.72 -29.48
CA LYS A 132 -48.35 21.65 -30.60
C LYS A 132 -49.42 21.15 -31.55
N GLU A 133 -49.63 19.83 -31.62
CA GLU A 133 -50.61 19.18 -32.50
C GLU A 133 -52.01 19.10 -31.89
N MET A 134 -52.16 19.30 -30.57
CA MET A 134 -53.46 19.45 -29.92
C MET A 134 -53.97 20.90 -30.05
N PRO A 135 -55.09 21.15 -30.76
CA PRO A 135 -55.70 22.47 -30.89
C PRO A 135 -56.41 22.94 -29.61
#